data_AF-A0A829WHY1-F1
#
_entry.id   AF-A0A829WHY1-F1
#
_cell.length_a   1.000
_cell.length_b   1.000
_cell.length_c   1.000
_cell.angle_alpha   90.00
_cell.angle_beta   90.00
_cell.angle_gamma   90.00
#
_symmetry.space_group_name_H-M   'P 1'
#
loop_
_entity.id
_entity.type
_entity.pdbx_description
1 polymer ?
#
loop_
_entity_poly.entity_id
_entity_poly.type
_entity_poly.pdbx_seq_one_letter_code
_entity_poly.pdbx_strand_id
1 'polypeptide(L)'
;MEEEIIRCTADLQNKIYEAGLFRPEEKVVLATKGCVLLEHFTGKTYSYRMVDLTTLKAKRLFSRQKPLTQEGYERAIEKMLALAPETPVQEDKRERAETLLAHVFTDILPRHGMALRENQLSLALSMLGAIWDGKVALCEAEVGTGKTHAYILSATVYRLFNPGAQAVLISTSTIALQRALTEEYIPQISGILMEHRIIDRPLTFAVRKGKAHYACFDRVRNYLSSLRHNDRPEDWELMETLTALVAGNSTFDLDALTLTNYVKERICVERCHYHCNLSALCPYRSFLRRTRTAGYDFQIVNHNLVLADILSQKGGRSRLLPPSGLMVFDEAHKLLDAARKMYGMVFCSTELEQVAASVCRAAVSSTDKKEILHLRGEMLRLNTLLFETLKQEAGAKYDKTSQAVRFTPAVTRILRALAVVLGRLSSCFQTAKRYTLLASRIDQKQEKLMVLLEHAQSICWLEHTGVTSCQVCALPKELDYLLYEDIWNSDIPCVLTSATLSIGGDFSHFMHQTGIDLLEQNRLLMTSKASPWCGIKKVDSLFSRIS
;
A
#
# COMPACT_ATOMS: atom_id res chain seq x y z
N MET A 1 28.93 -3.78 -30.78
CA MET A 1 27.80 -3.09 -31.44
C MET A 1 26.55 -3.50 -30.67
N GLU A 2 26.38 -2.85 -29.51
CA GLU A 2 25.30 -3.10 -28.56
C GLU A 2 24.05 -2.37 -29.07
N GLU A 3 23.21 -3.04 -29.83
CA GLU A 3 21.83 -2.61 -30.01
C GLU A 3 20.91 -3.56 -29.26
N GLU A 4 20.89 -3.39 -27.94
CA GLU A 4 19.91 -4.00 -27.05
C GLU A 4 18.61 -3.18 -27.14
N ILE A 5 17.69 -3.58 -28.01
CA ILE A 5 16.28 -3.19 -27.91
C ILE A 5 15.45 -4.46 -27.81
N ILE A 6 15.29 -4.92 -26.56
CA ILE A 6 14.33 -5.95 -26.19
C ILE A 6 12.93 -5.33 -26.37
N ARG A 7 12.31 -5.54 -27.54
CA ARG A 7 10.88 -5.35 -27.73
C ARG A 7 10.14 -6.20 -26.70
N CYS A 8 9.09 -5.67 -26.07
CA CYS A 8 8.24 -6.42 -25.13
C CYS A 8 7.85 -7.76 -25.76
N THR A 9 8.39 -8.86 -25.24
CA THR A 9 8.20 -10.21 -25.81
C THR A 9 6.73 -10.60 -25.83
N ALA A 10 5.97 -10.14 -24.84
CA ALA A 10 4.52 -10.32 -24.76
C ALA A 10 3.76 -9.66 -25.92
N ASP A 11 4.02 -8.39 -26.23
CA ASP A 11 3.35 -7.71 -27.35
C ASP A 11 3.71 -8.35 -28.69
N LEU A 12 4.96 -8.80 -28.83
CA LEU A 12 5.40 -9.51 -30.03
C LEU A 12 4.76 -10.89 -30.15
N GLN A 13 4.67 -11.64 -29.05
CA GLN A 13 3.97 -12.92 -29.03
C GLN A 13 2.50 -12.73 -29.37
N ASN A 14 1.84 -11.70 -28.81
CA ASN A 14 0.45 -11.37 -29.14
C ASN A 14 0.27 -11.02 -30.62
N LYS A 15 1.07 -10.08 -31.16
CA LYS A 15 1.00 -9.70 -32.59
C LYS A 15 1.18 -10.89 -33.53
N ILE A 16 2.11 -11.79 -33.22
CA ILE A 16 2.38 -12.99 -34.03
C ILE A 16 1.28 -14.06 -33.83
N TYR A 17 0.74 -14.19 -32.62
CA TYR A 17 -0.36 -15.09 -32.30
C TYR A 17 -1.67 -14.68 -32.98
N GLU A 18 -2.05 -13.40 -32.89
CA GLU A 18 -3.22 -12.82 -33.58
C GLU A 18 -3.13 -12.97 -35.09
N ALA A 19 -1.93 -12.83 -35.67
CA ALA A 19 -1.69 -13.07 -37.08
C ALA A 19 -1.76 -14.56 -37.49
N GLY A 20 -1.98 -15.48 -36.54
CA GLY A 20 -2.00 -16.93 -36.77
C GLY A 20 -0.62 -17.53 -37.09
N LEU A 21 0.46 -16.82 -36.75
CA LEU A 21 1.82 -17.19 -37.13
C LEU A 21 2.58 -17.93 -36.03
N PHE A 22 2.06 -17.92 -34.79
CA PHE A 22 2.66 -18.54 -33.61
C PHE A 22 1.97 -19.85 -33.24
N ARG A 23 2.72 -20.97 -33.23
CA ARG A 23 2.19 -22.28 -32.86
C ARG A 23 2.22 -22.49 -31.33
N PRO A 24 1.34 -23.34 -30.77
CA PRO A 24 1.33 -23.62 -29.34
C PRO A 24 2.68 -24.13 -28.80
N GLU A 25 3.37 -24.94 -29.60
CA GLU A 25 4.66 -25.58 -29.28
C GLU A 25 5.87 -24.79 -29.81
N GLU A 26 5.66 -23.55 -30.24
CA GLU A 26 6.73 -22.64 -30.65
C GLU A 26 7.16 -21.74 -29.50
N LYS A 27 8.46 -21.51 -29.40
CA LYS A 27 9.08 -20.61 -28.44
C LYS A 27 9.63 -19.41 -29.18
N VAL A 28 9.36 -18.20 -28.69
CA VAL A 28 10.13 -17.01 -29.10
C VAL A 28 11.50 -17.11 -28.45
N VAL A 29 12.55 -17.14 -29.26
CA VAL A 29 13.92 -17.34 -28.76
C VAL A 29 14.73 -16.06 -28.83
N LEU A 30 14.45 -15.20 -29.80
CA LEU A 30 15.16 -13.94 -29.99
C LEU A 30 14.28 -12.92 -30.71
N ALA A 31 14.40 -11.64 -30.37
CA ALA A 31 13.70 -10.55 -31.04
C ALA A 31 14.67 -9.43 -31.40
N THR A 32 14.50 -8.83 -32.58
CA THR A 32 15.25 -7.67 -33.08
C THR A 32 14.29 -6.51 -33.37
N LYS A 33 14.81 -5.32 -33.73
CA LYS A 33 14.02 -4.12 -34.09
C LYS A 33 13.00 -4.32 -35.22
N GLY A 34 13.04 -5.43 -35.97
CA GLY A 34 12.09 -5.71 -37.06
C GLY A 34 11.51 -7.12 -37.07
N CYS A 35 12.22 -8.10 -36.49
CA CYS A 35 11.93 -9.51 -36.69
C CYS A 35 12.00 -10.33 -35.40
N VAL A 36 11.24 -11.42 -35.33
CA VAL A 36 11.27 -12.40 -34.23
C VAL A 36 11.73 -13.75 -34.73
N LEU A 37 12.62 -14.39 -33.99
CA LEU A 37 13.03 -15.78 -34.19
C LEU A 37 12.16 -16.70 -33.34
N LEU A 38 11.43 -17.58 -34.02
CA LEU A 38 10.65 -18.66 -33.43
C LEU A 38 11.42 -19.97 -33.56
N GLU A 39 11.41 -20.76 -32.50
CA GLU A 39 11.94 -22.13 -32.47
C GLU A 39 10.80 -23.11 -32.19
N HIS A 40 10.79 -24.21 -32.94
CA HIS A 40 9.87 -25.32 -32.76
C HIS A 40 10.62 -26.64 -32.82
N PHE A 41 10.44 -27.51 -31.82
CA PHE A 41 10.97 -28.87 -31.91
C PHE A 41 9.93 -29.82 -32.50
N THR A 42 10.23 -30.41 -33.66
CA THR A 42 9.31 -31.29 -34.40
C THR A 42 9.32 -32.75 -33.92
N GLY A 43 10.00 -33.05 -32.80
CA GLY A 43 10.27 -34.41 -32.34
C GLY A 43 11.55 -35.03 -32.94
N LYS A 44 12.08 -34.48 -34.04
CA LYS A 44 13.34 -34.93 -34.68
C LYS A 44 14.36 -33.80 -34.88
N THR A 45 13.89 -32.59 -35.14
CA THR A 45 14.73 -31.43 -35.43
C THR A 45 14.14 -30.15 -34.86
N TYR A 46 14.99 -29.22 -34.47
CA TYR A 46 14.64 -27.83 -34.18
C TYR A 46 14.47 -27.07 -35.49
N SER A 47 13.31 -26.46 -35.68
CA SER A 47 12.98 -25.61 -36.82
C SER A 47 12.97 -24.16 -36.38
N TYR A 48 13.67 -23.32 -37.14
CA TYR A 48 13.79 -21.88 -36.88
C TYR A 48 13.07 -21.09 -37.97
N ARG A 49 12.10 -20.26 -37.57
CA ARG A 49 11.35 -19.37 -38.46
C ARG A 49 11.50 -17.94 -37.98
N MET A 50 11.64 -17.03 -38.92
CA MET A 50 11.58 -15.59 -38.67
C MET A 50 10.15 -15.11 -38.92
N VAL A 51 9.65 -14.21 -38.08
CA VAL A 51 8.46 -13.41 -38.38
C VAL A 51 8.87 -11.96 -38.51
N ASP A 52 8.56 -11.37 -39.66
CA ASP A 52 8.67 -9.92 -39.85
C ASP A 52 7.46 -9.27 -39.17
N LEU A 53 7.75 -8.36 -38.23
CA LEU A 53 6.72 -7.72 -37.40
C LEU A 53 6.01 -6.57 -38.11
N THR A 54 6.53 -6.10 -39.24
CA THR A 54 5.92 -5.06 -40.06
C THR A 54 4.95 -5.66 -41.06
N THR A 55 5.37 -6.74 -41.73
CA THR A 55 4.56 -7.40 -42.75
C THR A 55 3.70 -8.55 -42.23
N LEU A 56 3.92 -8.97 -40.98
CA LEU A 56 3.31 -10.16 -40.36
C LEU A 56 3.42 -11.39 -41.28
N LYS A 57 4.59 -11.57 -41.90
CA LYS A 57 4.91 -12.74 -42.72
C LYS A 57 5.95 -13.59 -42.03
N ALA A 58 5.68 -14.88 -41.95
CA ALA A 58 6.64 -15.85 -41.45
C ALA A 58 7.50 -16.42 -42.60
N LYS A 59 8.82 -16.48 -42.39
CA LYS A 59 9.78 -17.08 -43.32
C LYS A 59 10.60 -18.13 -42.59
N ARG A 60 10.65 -19.35 -43.13
CA ARG A 60 11.53 -20.40 -42.59
C ARG A 60 12.99 -20.02 -42.85
N LEU A 61 13.82 -20.08 -41.82
CA LEU A 61 15.25 -19.81 -41.95
C LEU A 61 16.04 -21.10 -42.17
N PHE A 62 15.95 -22.05 -41.23
CA PHE A 62 16.68 -23.31 -41.28
C PHE A 62 16.14 -24.32 -40.24
N SER A 63 16.65 -25.55 -40.26
CA SER A 63 16.37 -26.57 -39.24
C SER A 63 17.64 -27.34 -38.88
N ARG A 64 17.77 -27.80 -37.63
CA ARG A 64 18.93 -28.55 -37.13
C ARG A 64 18.52 -29.66 -36.16
N GLN A 65 19.36 -30.67 -35.98
CA GLN A 65 19.09 -31.76 -35.02
C GLN A 65 19.33 -31.35 -33.56
N LYS A 66 20.26 -30.43 -33.32
CA LYS A 66 20.60 -29.91 -31.99
C LYS A 66 20.17 -28.43 -31.88
N PRO A 67 19.83 -27.94 -30.67
CA PRO A 67 19.49 -26.53 -30.46
C PRO A 67 20.70 -25.63 -30.74
N LEU A 68 20.44 -24.34 -30.97
CA LEU A 68 21.49 -23.36 -31.28
C LEU A 68 22.42 -23.09 -30.09
N THR A 69 23.71 -22.95 -30.39
CA THR A 69 24.73 -22.39 -29.49
C THR A 69 24.72 -20.85 -29.60
N GLN A 70 25.47 -20.16 -28.74
CA GLN A 70 25.56 -18.69 -28.77
C GLN A 70 26.02 -18.14 -30.13
N GLU A 71 27.09 -18.69 -30.72
CA GLU A 71 27.51 -18.38 -32.10
C GLU A 71 26.43 -18.69 -33.15
N GLY A 72 25.60 -19.71 -32.88
CA GLY A 72 24.48 -20.07 -33.73
C GLY A 72 23.37 -19.02 -33.72
N TYR A 73 23.13 -18.37 -32.58
CA TYR A 73 22.19 -17.25 -32.48
C TYR A 73 22.71 -16.01 -33.19
N GLU A 74 24.01 -15.70 -33.09
CA GLU A 74 24.63 -14.57 -33.80
C GLU A 74 24.47 -14.70 -35.32
N ARG A 75 24.74 -15.89 -35.87
CA ARG A 75 24.51 -16.17 -37.30
C ARG A 75 23.02 -16.13 -37.70
N ALA A 76 22.13 -16.48 -36.78
CA ALA A 76 20.69 -16.36 -37.01
C ALA A 76 20.27 -14.88 -37.07
N ILE A 77 20.83 -14.03 -36.22
CA ILE A 77 20.63 -12.58 -36.22
C ILE A 77 21.09 -11.97 -37.54
N GLU A 78 22.29 -12.29 -38.01
CA GLU A 78 22.80 -11.80 -39.30
C GLU A 78 21.86 -12.14 -40.46
N LYS A 79 21.38 -13.40 -40.51
CA LYS A 79 20.41 -13.83 -41.52
C LYS A 79 19.05 -13.15 -41.40
N MET A 80 18.60 -12.85 -40.19
CA MET A 80 17.35 -12.13 -39.95
C MET A 80 17.46 -10.68 -40.40
N LEU A 81 18.57 -10.01 -40.08
CA LEU A 81 18.81 -8.62 -40.44
C LEU A 81 18.99 -8.44 -41.95
N ALA A 82 19.66 -9.37 -42.63
CA ALA A 82 19.77 -9.37 -44.09
C ALA A 82 18.41 -9.51 -44.81
N LEU A 83 17.36 -9.94 -44.09
CA LEU A 83 16.02 -10.15 -44.63
C LEU A 83 14.99 -9.14 -44.09
N ALA A 84 15.38 -8.24 -43.19
CA ALA A 84 14.50 -7.25 -42.58
C ALA A 84 14.36 -6.00 -43.48
N PRO A 85 13.20 -5.30 -43.45
CA PRO A 85 13.02 -4.04 -44.19
C PRO A 85 13.95 -2.93 -43.66
N GLU A 86 14.39 -2.02 -44.56
CA GLU A 86 15.45 -1.01 -44.30
C GLU A 86 15.09 0.05 -43.24
N THR A 87 13.80 0.27 -42.97
CA THR A 87 13.34 1.23 -41.95
C THR A 87 12.47 0.54 -40.91
N PRO A 88 12.95 0.33 -39.67
CA PRO A 88 12.09 -0.09 -38.58
C PRO A 88 11.11 1.05 -38.26
N VAL A 89 9.81 0.80 -38.40
CA VAL A 89 8.76 1.71 -37.90
C VAL A 89 8.95 1.80 -36.39
N GLN A 90 9.32 2.99 -35.92
CA GLN A 90 9.47 3.29 -34.50
C GLN A 90 8.06 3.49 -33.93
N GLU A 91 7.34 2.39 -33.71
CA GLU A 91 5.99 2.41 -33.12
C GLU A 91 6.04 3.03 -31.72
N ASP A 92 5.15 3.99 -31.46
CA ASP A 92 5.01 4.63 -30.15
C ASP A 92 4.64 3.58 -29.10
N LYS A 93 5.47 3.45 -28.06
CA LYS A 93 5.21 2.51 -26.96
C LYS A 93 3.89 2.83 -26.26
N ARG A 94 3.50 4.11 -26.20
CA ARG A 94 2.25 4.56 -25.57
C ARG A 94 1.05 4.06 -26.34
N GLU A 95 1.01 4.31 -27.64
CA GLU A 95 -0.08 3.88 -28.52
C GLU A 95 -0.25 2.35 -28.47
N ARG A 96 0.84 1.60 -28.46
CA ARG A 96 0.79 0.14 -28.29
C ARG A 96 0.28 -0.30 -26.92
N ALA A 97 0.67 0.39 -25.86
CA ALA A 97 0.16 0.10 -24.52
C ALA A 97 -1.36 0.35 -24.46
N GLU A 98 -1.83 1.45 -25.02
CA GLU A 98 -3.26 1.77 -25.13
C GLU A 98 -4.01 0.73 -25.98
N THR A 99 -3.44 0.32 -27.11
CA THR A 99 -4.00 -0.72 -27.99
C THR A 99 -4.10 -2.07 -27.28
N LEU A 100 -3.04 -2.50 -26.59
CA LEU A 100 -3.04 -3.75 -25.83
C LEU A 100 -4.08 -3.71 -24.71
N LEU A 101 -4.13 -2.60 -23.95
CA LEU A 101 -5.11 -2.43 -22.89
C LEU A 101 -6.54 -2.50 -23.45
N ALA A 102 -6.80 -1.84 -24.57
CA ALA A 102 -8.09 -1.92 -25.25
C ALA A 102 -8.44 -3.36 -25.64
N HIS A 103 -7.52 -4.06 -26.32
CA HIS A 103 -7.70 -5.46 -26.72
C HIS A 103 -8.02 -6.38 -25.52
N VAL A 104 -7.34 -6.19 -24.39
CA VAL A 104 -7.63 -6.96 -23.17
C VAL A 104 -9.09 -6.79 -22.76
N PHE A 105 -9.61 -5.57 -22.74
CA PHE A 105 -11.00 -5.30 -22.36
C PHE A 105 -12.03 -5.72 -23.42
N THR A 106 -11.73 -5.57 -24.72
CA THR A 106 -12.68 -5.82 -25.81
C THR A 106 -12.78 -7.29 -26.20
N ASP A 107 -11.66 -8.03 -26.16
CA ASP A 107 -11.58 -9.37 -26.74
C ASP A 107 -11.27 -10.45 -25.70
N ILE A 108 -10.42 -10.15 -24.71
CA ILE A 108 -9.90 -11.16 -23.77
C ILE A 108 -10.83 -11.32 -22.57
N LEU A 109 -11.11 -10.25 -21.83
CA LEU A 109 -11.96 -10.32 -20.63
C LEU A 109 -13.37 -10.88 -20.93
N PRO A 110 -14.04 -10.56 -22.06
CA PRO A 110 -15.35 -11.13 -22.38
C PRO A 110 -15.34 -12.64 -22.58
N ARG A 111 -14.25 -13.22 -23.10
CA ARG A 111 -14.10 -14.69 -23.22
C ARG A 111 -14.04 -15.39 -21.87
N HIS A 112 -13.71 -14.65 -20.82
CA HIS A 112 -13.65 -15.09 -19.42
C HIS A 112 -14.89 -14.69 -18.61
N GLY A 113 -16.01 -14.37 -19.28
CA GLY A 113 -17.27 -14.04 -18.63
C GLY A 113 -17.34 -12.61 -18.06
N MET A 114 -16.33 -11.76 -18.32
CA MET A 114 -16.33 -10.36 -17.93
C MET A 114 -16.75 -9.49 -19.11
N ALA A 115 -18.06 -9.26 -19.24
CA ALA A 115 -18.62 -8.47 -20.34
C ALA A 115 -17.95 -7.10 -20.48
N LEU A 116 -17.73 -6.67 -21.73
CA LEU A 116 -17.18 -5.36 -22.05
C LEU A 116 -18.06 -4.26 -21.44
N ARG A 117 -17.40 -3.31 -20.76
CA ARG A 117 -18.00 -2.09 -20.24
C ARG A 117 -17.20 -0.91 -20.74
N GLU A 118 -17.77 -0.13 -21.66
CA GLU A 118 -17.07 1.02 -22.29
C GLU A 118 -16.54 2.02 -21.25
N ASN A 119 -17.31 2.30 -20.21
CA ASN A 119 -16.89 3.16 -19.10
C ASN A 119 -15.67 2.61 -18.36
N GLN A 120 -15.55 1.29 -18.21
CA GLN A 120 -14.43 0.64 -17.55
C GLN A 120 -13.16 0.72 -18.41
N LEU A 121 -13.28 0.47 -19.73
CA LEU A 121 -12.18 0.63 -20.67
C LEU A 121 -11.71 2.09 -20.75
N SER A 122 -12.64 3.03 -20.91
CA SER A 122 -12.32 4.47 -20.94
C SER A 122 -11.63 4.92 -19.65
N LEU A 123 -12.06 4.39 -18.50
CA LEU A 123 -11.42 4.65 -17.20
C LEU A 123 -9.97 4.10 -17.19
N ALA A 124 -9.77 2.86 -17.63
CA ALA A 124 -8.45 2.24 -17.68
C ALA A 124 -7.49 2.99 -18.62
N LEU A 125 -7.95 3.39 -19.81
CA LEU A 125 -7.15 4.19 -20.74
C LEU A 125 -6.79 5.57 -20.14
N SER A 126 -7.73 6.20 -19.44
CA SER A 126 -7.47 7.48 -18.74
C SER A 126 -6.40 7.32 -17.65
N MET A 127 -6.48 6.23 -16.87
CA MET A 127 -5.47 5.88 -15.88
C MET A 127 -4.10 5.65 -16.54
N LEU A 128 -4.05 4.85 -17.61
CA LEU A 128 -2.80 4.55 -18.32
C LEU A 128 -2.14 5.82 -18.87
N GLY A 129 -2.92 6.72 -19.49
CA GLY A 129 -2.42 8.01 -19.97
C GLY A 129 -1.88 8.89 -18.84
N ALA A 130 -2.56 8.97 -17.70
CA ALA A 130 -2.09 9.71 -16.54
C ALA A 130 -0.81 9.12 -15.93
N ILE A 131 -0.71 7.79 -15.87
CA ILE A 131 0.50 7.09 -15.41
C ILE A 131 1.68 7.43 -16.32
N TRP A 132 1.47 7.41 -17.65
CA TRP A 132 2.50 7.72 -18.63
C TRP A 132 2.99 9.17 -18.53
N ASP A 133 2.08 10.10 -18.29
CA ASP A 133 2.35 11.53 -18.19
C ASP A 133 2.86 11.97 -16.80
N GLY A 134 3.01 11.05 -15.83
CA GLY A 134 3.44 11.40 -14.46
C GLY A 134 2.40 12.22 -13.67
N LYS A 135 1.11 12.08 -14.00
CA LYS A 135 0.01 12.89 -13.45
C LYS A 135 -0.63 12.28 -12.20
N VAL A 136 -1.38 13.12 -11.49
CA VAL A 136 -2.34 12.71 -10.46
C VAL A 136 -3.73 12.58 -11.11
N ALA A 137 -4.28 11.37 -11.13
CA ALA A 137 -5.57 11.06 -11.71
C ALA A 137 -6.65 10.86 -10.63
N LEU A 138 -7.69 11.69 -10.65
CA LEU A 138 -8.91 11.50 -9.87
C LEU A 138 -9.93 10.73 -10.73
N CYS A 139 -10.19 9.49 -10.33
CA CYS A 139 -11.00 8.53 -11.06
C CYS A 139 -12.25 8.16 -10.25
N GLU A 140 -13.37 8.79 -10.56
CA GLU A 140 -14.66 8.44 -9.96
C GLU A 140 -15.43 7.45 -10.84
N ALA A 141 -15.84 6.33 -10.24
CA ALA A 141 -16.80 5.43 -10.86
C ALA A 141 -17.63 4.69 -9.80
N GLU A 142 -18.93 4.52 -10.04
CA GLU A 142 -19.86 3.84 -9.13
C GLU A 142 -19.42 2.41 -8.74
N VAL A 143 -19.98 1.87 -7.66
CA VAL A 143 -19.69 0.49 -7.23
C VAL A 143 -20.04 -0.51 -8.34
N GLY A 144 -19.21 -1.52 -8.53
CA GLY A 144 -19.43 -2.56 -9.54
C GLY A 144 -19.07 -2.14 -10.97
N THR A 145 -18.53 -0.94 -11.20
CA THR A 145 -17.97 -0.49 -12.51
C THR A 145 -16.66 -1.16 -12.90
N GLY A 146 -16.02 -1.88 -11.97
CA GLY A 146 -14.77 -2.61 -12.23
C GLY A 146 -13.48 -1.78 -12.13
N LYS A 147 -13.47 -0.73 -11.27
CA LYS A 147 -12.30 0.11 -10.93
C LYS A 147 -11.05 -0.72 -10.63
N THR A 148 -11.22 -1.81 -9.88
CA THR A 148 -10.15 -2.73 -9.49
C THR A 148 -9.44 -3.32 -10.70
N HIS A 149 -10.19 -3.88 -11.65
CA HIS A 149 -9.60 -4.39 -12.90
C HIS A 149 -8.93 -3.26 -13.71
N ALA A 150 -9.55 -2.08 -13.77
CA ALA A 150 -9.02 -0.95 -14.53
C ALA A 150 -7.63 -0.54 -14.04
N TYR A 151 -7.43 -0.32 -12.73
CA TYR A 151 -6.10 0.08 -12.25
C TYR A 151 -5.08 -1.07 -12.29
N ILE A 152 -5.49 -2.33 -12.06
CA ILE A 152 -4.56 -3.48 -12.13
C ILE A 152 -4.04 -3.63 -13.56
N LEU A 153 -4.93 -3.62 -14.56
CA LEU A 153 -4.56 -3.78 -15.96
C LEU A 153 -3.76 -2.59 -16.46
N SER A 154 -4.16 -1.36 -16.13
CA SER A 154 -3.42 -0.15 -16.53
C SER A 154 -1.99 -0.17 -15.98
N ALA A 155 -1.83 -0.47 -14.68
CA ALA A 155 -0.52 -0.57 -14.05
C ALA A 155 0.31 -1.74 -14.60
N THR A 156 -0.33 -2.88 -14.89
CA THR A 156 0.34 -4.05 -15.48
C THR A 156 0.86 -3.74 -16.87
N VAL A 157 0.00 -3.21 -17.75
CA VAL A 157 0.35 -2.84 -19.11
C VAL A 157 1.46 -1.77 -19.11
N TYR A 158 1.34 -0.72 -18.28
CA TYR A 158 2.40 0.28 -18.16
C TYR A 158 3.77 -0.35 -17.85
N ARG A 159 3.81 -1.32 -16.91
CA ARG A 159 5.05 -2.02 -16.55
C ARG A 159 5.58 -2.95 -17.65
N LEU A 160 4.70 -3.57 -18.44
CA LEU A 160 5.11 -4.38 -19.59
C LEU A 160 5.83 -3.56 -20.67
N PHE A 161 5.44 -2.29 -20.84
CA PHE A 161 6.08 -1.37 -21.79
C PHE A 161 7.26 -0.59 -21.21
N ASN A 162 7.44 -0.63 -19.89
CA ASN A 162 8.52 0.03 -19.15
C ASN A 162 9.28 -0.99 -18.28
N PRO A 163 10.04 -1.93 -18.88
CA PRO A 163 10.85 -2.88 -18.14
C PRO A 163 11.86 -2.13 -17.27
N GLY A 164 11.97 -2.50 -15.99
CA GLY A 164 12.75 -1.77 -15.00
C GLY A 164 11.95 -0.75 -14.18
N ALA A 165 10.68 -0.51 -14.52
CA ALA A 165 9.78 0.25 -13.67
C ALA A 165 9.70 -0.38 -12.27
N GLN A 166 9.74 0.48 -11.26
CA GLN A 166 9.59 0.09 -9.86
C GLN A 166 8.23 -0.56 -9.60
N ALA A 167 8.10 -1.21 -8.44
CA ALA A 167 6.84 -1.83 -8.02
C ALA A 167 5.71 -0.79 -7.94
N VAL A 168 4.48 -1.25 -8.17
CA VAL A 168 3.27 -0.42 -8.03
C VAL A 168 2.77 -0.54 -6.60
N LEU A 169 2.59 0.58 -5.92
CA LEU A 169 2.05 0.61 -4.57
C LEU A 169 0.53 0.75 -4.64
N ILE A 170 -0.20 -0.30 -4.26
CA ILE A 170 -1.67 -0.27 -4.18
C ILE A 170 -2.06 -0.12 -2.72
N SER A 171 -2.63 1.03 -2.41
CA SER A 171 -3.09 1.43 -1.08
C SER A 171 -4.60 1.28 -1.01
N THR A 172 -5.11 0.49 -0.05
CA THR A 172 -6.55 0.27 0.14
C THR A 172 -7.00 0.72 1.52
N SER A 173 -8.31 0.92 1.69
CA SER A 173 -8.89 1.38 2.95
C SER A 173 -9.10 0.28 3.99
N THR A 174 -9.29 -0.98 3.59
CA THR A 174 -9.64 -2.09 4.51
C THR A 174 -8.89 -3.40 4.22
N ILE A 175 -8.75 -4.25 5.25
CA ILE A 175 -8.15 -5.59 5.11
C ILE A 175 -8.99 -6.49 4.19
N ALA A 176 -10.32 -6.33 4.20
CA ALA A 176 -11.20 -7.09 3.31
C ALA A 176 -10.93 -6.77 1.83
N LEU A 177 -10.74 -5.50 1.48
CA LEU A 177 -10.34 -5.10 0.12
C LEU A 177 -8.95 -5.63 -0.23
N GLN A 178 -8.00 -5.63 0.72
CA GLN A 178 -6.67 -6.24 0.48
C GLN A 178 -6.81 -7.73 0.16
N ARG A 179 -7.64 -8.47 0.91
CA ARG A 179 -7.88 -9.90 0.66
C ARG A 179 -8.49 -10.14 -0.70
N ALA A 180 -9.56 -9.43 -1.04
CA ALA A 180 -10.17 -9.56 -2.36
C ALA A 180 -9.14 -9.29 -3.47
N LEU A 181 -8.32 -8.25 -3.33
CA LEU A 181 -7.26 -7.94 -4.29
C LEU A 181 -6.25 -9.10 -4.45
N THR A 182 -5.89 -9.76 -3.36
CA THR A 182 -4.83 -10.79 -3.33
C THR A 182 -5.31 -12.20 -3.62
N GLU A 183 -6.56 -12.51 -3.28
CA GLU A 183 -7.13 -13.86 -3.36
C GLU A 183 -8.00 -14.03 -4.62
N GLU A 184 -8.52 -12.93 -5.17
CA GLU A 184 -9.44 -12.94 -6.32
C GLU A 184 -8.88 -12.14 -7.50
N TYR A 185 -8.79 -10.81 -7.38
CA TYR A 185 -8.56 -9.93 -8.55
C TYR A 185 -7.19 -10.11 -9.21
N ILE A 186 -6.08 -10.04 -8.45
CA ILE A 186 -4.73 -10.20 -9.03
C ILE A 186 -4.53 -11.62 -9.56
N PRO A 187 -4.86 -12.71 -8.82
CA PRO A 187 -4.77 -14.06 -9.35
C PRO A 187 -5.60 -14.29 -10.62
N GLN A 188 -6.83 -13.78 -10.67
CA GLN A 188 -7.72 -13.90 -11.84
C GLN A 188 -7.11 -13.21 -13.06
N ILE A 189 -6.73 -11.93 -12.93
CA ILE A 189 -6.12 -11.19 -14.03
C ILE A 189 -4.78 -11.82 -14.44
N SER A 190 -3.96 -12.23 -13.48
CA SER A 190 -2.71 -12.92 -13.76
C SER A 190 -2.94 -14.20 -14.57
N GLY A 191 -3.90 -15.04 -14.20
CA GLY A 191 -4.22 -16.27 -14.91
C GLY A 191 -4.65 -16.01 -16.35
N ILE A 192 -5.55 -15.04 -16.55
CA ILE A 192 -6.05 -14.64 -17.86
C ILE A 192 -4.92 -14.11 -18.76
N LEU A 193 -4.10 -13.21 -18.23
CA LEU A 193 -2.97 -12.67 -18.99
C LEU A 193 -1.93 -13.75 -19.35
N MET A 194 -1.73 -14.75 -18.49
CA MET A 194 -0.86 -15.89 -18.79
C MET A 194 -1.44 -16.81 -19.86
N GLU A 195 -2.73 -17.14 -19.78
CA GLU A 195 -3.41 -17.99 -20.76
C GLU A 195 -3.35 -17.38 -22.17
N HIS A 196 -3.51 -16.06 -22.25
CA HIS A 196 -3.41 -15.30 -23.50
C HIS A 196 -1.97 -14.87 -23.84
N ARG A 197 -0.96 -15.39 -23.12
CA ARG A 197 0.49 -15.14 -23.39
C ARG A 197 0.89 -13.66 -23.37
N ILE A 198 0.15 -12.83 -22.64
CA ILE A 198 0.49 -11.42 -22.37
C ILE A 198 1.56 -11.34 -21.28
N ILE A 199 1.61 -12.30 -20.36
CA ILE A 199 2.69 -12.38 -19.36
C ILE A 199 3.24 -13.80 -19.28
N ASP A 200 4.57 -13.91 -19.19
CA ASP A 200 5.27 -15.20 -19.13
C ASP A 200 5.33 -15.80 -17.71
N ARG A 201 5.02 -14.98 -16.68
CA ARG A 201 5.05 -15.38 -15.27
C ARG A 201 3.86 -14.77 -14.53
N PRO A 202 3.42 -15.37 -13.42
CA PRO A 202 2.36 -14.81 -12.60
C PRO A 202 2.73 -13.40 -12.10
N LEU A 203 1.72 -12.53 -12.01
CA LEU A 203 1.84 -11.25 -11.33
C LEU A 203 2.15 -11.50 -9.85
N THR A 204 3.24 -10.93 -9.38
CA THR A 204 3.72 -11.11 -8.02
C THR A 204 3.32 -9.92 -7.15
N PHE A 205 2.93 -10.19 -5.91
CA PHE A 205 2.59 -9.14 -4.96
C PHE A 205 3.07 -9.44 -3.54
N ALA A 206 3.22 -8.39 -2.74
CA ALA A 206 3.50 -8.48 -1.32
C ALA A 206 2.52 -7.63 -0.51
N VAL A 207 1.87 -8.24 0.49
CA VAL A 207 0.92 -7.55 1.38
C VAL A 207 1.64 -7.05 2.64
N ARG A 208 1.72 -5.74 2.83
CA ARG A 208 2.35 -5.14 4.02
C ARG A 208 1.31 -4.48 4.91
N LYS A 209 1.32 -4.89 6.17
CA LYS A 209 0.40 -4.42 7.22
C LYS A 209 1.15 -3.74 8.35
N GLY A 210 0.42 -3.15 9.29
CA GLY A 210 0.99 -2.64 10.54
C GLY A 210 1.56 -3.77 11.41
N LYS A 211 2.51 -3.45 12.30
CA LYS A 211 3.15 -4.42 13.22
C LYS A 211 2.15 -5.19 14.10
N ALA A 212 0.99 -4.60 14.39
CA ALA A 212 -0.07 -5.23 15.17
C ALA A 212 -0.67 -6.47 14.48
N HIS A 213 -0.51 -6.62 13.16
CA HIS A 213 -1.06 -7.73 12.37
C HIS A 213 -0.10 -8.91 12.22
N TYR A 214 1.10 -8.83 12.80
CA TYR A 214 2.10 -9.90 12.70
C TYR A 214 2.45 -10.45 14.07
N ALA A 215 2.60 -11.76 14.16
CA ALA A 215 2.98 -12.46 15.39
C ALA A 215 4.47 -12.27 15.71
N CYS A 216 4.77 -11.98 16.97
CA CYS A 216 6.12 -11.96 17.52
C CYS A 216 6.38 -13.28 18.24
N PHE A 217 7.25 -14.12 17.69
CA PHE A 217 7.51 -15.47 18.23
C PHE A 217 7.96 -15.46 19.69
N ASP A 218 8.76 -14.47 20.10
CA ASP A 218 9.16 -14.30 21.50
C ASP A 218 7.96 -14.07 22.43
N ARG A 219 7.06 -13.16 22.03
CA ARG A 219 5.83 -12.86 22.79
C ARG A 219 4.86 -14.04 22.78
N VAL A 220 4.75 -14.76 21.66
CA VAL A 220 3.96 -16.00 21.58
C VAL A 220 4.49 -17.04 22.56
N ARG A 221 5.81 -17.27 22.61
CA ARG A 221 6.42 -18.21 23.57
C ARG A 221 6.14 -17.82 25.02
N ASN A 222 6.26 -16.53 25.34
CA ASN A 222 5.97 -16.02 26.69
C ASN A 222 4.49 -16.23 27.04
N TYR A 223 3.58 -15.89 26.12
CA TYR A 223 2.15 -16.09 26.34
C TYR A 223 1.79 -17.56 26.49
N LEU A 224 2.33 -18.43 25.63
CA LEU A 224 2.16 -19.88 25.68
C LEU A 224 2.67 -20.47 27.01
N SER A 225 3.79 -19.96 27.55
CA SER A 225 4.30 -20.39 28.85
C SER A 225 3.35 -20.04 30.00
N SER A 226 2.68 -18.88 29.94
CA SER A 226 1.67 -18.49 30.92
C SER A 226 0.42 -19.35 30.83
N LEU A 227 -0.03 -19.71 29.62
CA LEU A 227 -1.16 -20.62 29.43
C LEU A 227 -0.87 -22.01 29.99
N ARG A 228 0.30 -22.58 29.67
CA ARG A 228 0.74 -23.88 30.19
C ARG A 228 0.87 -23.91 31.71
N HIS A 229 1.24 -22.79 32.33
CA HIS A 229 1.30 -22.69 33.79
C HIS A 229 -0.08 -22.67 34.44
N ASN A 230 -1.06 -22.04 33.80
CA ASN A 230 -2.44 -21.99 34.28
C ASN A 230 -3.22 -23.29 34.03
N ASP A 231 -2.80 -24.06 33.01
CA ASP A 231 -3.32 -25.38 32.61
C ASP A 231 -4.85 -25.48 32.57
N ARG A 232 -5.49 -24.51 31.91
CA ARG A 232 -6.93 -24.44 31.76
C ARG A 232 -7.38 -25.23 30.54
N PRO A 233 -8.36 -26.15 30.66
CA PRO A 233 -8.89 -26.91 29.54
C PRO A 233 -9.35 -26.05 28.35
N GLU A 234 -9.92 -24.88 28.64
CA GLU A 234 -10.45 -23.96 27.63
C GLU A 234 -9.34 -23.33 26.75
N ASP A 235 -8.09 -23.37 27.22
CA ASP A 235 -6.94 -22.81 26.51
C ASP A 235 -6.24 -23.83 25.58
N TRP A 236 -6.64 -25.12 25.56
CA TRP A 236 -5.93 -26.17 24.80
C TRP A 236 -5.87 -25.90 23.29
N GLU A 237 -6.98 -25.54 22.66
CA GLU A 237 -7.03 -25.23 21.22
C GLU A 237 -6.16 -24.01 20.88
N LEU A 238 -6.18 -22.99 21.74
CA LEU A 238 -5.32 -21.82 21.62
C LEU A 238 -3.84 -22.21 21.75
N MET A 239 -3.50 -23.07 22.72
CA MET A 239 -2.13 -23.56 22.90
C MET A 239 -1.64 -24.36 21.70
N GLU A 240 -2.48 -25.17 21.07
CA GLU A 240 -2.15 -25.89 19.84
C GLU A 240 -1.86 -24.91 18.69
N THR A 241 -2.76 -23.94 18.48
CA THR A 241 -2.60 -22.90 17.44
C THR A 241 -1.30 -22.10 17.62
N LEU A 242 -1.00 -21.68 18.85
CA LEU A 242 0.22 -20.92 19.16
C LEU A 242 1.49 -21.78 19.06
N THR A 243 1.39 -23.08 19.37
CA THR A 243 2.51 -24.03 19.23
C THR A 243 2.84 -24.24 17.75
N ALA A 244 1.84 -24.45 16.90
CA ALA A 244 2.01 -24.56 15.44
C ALA A 244 2.63 -23.29 14.84
N LEU A 245 2.21 -22.11 15.32
CA LEU A 245 2.76 -20.81 14.91
C LEU A 245 4.26 -20.70 15.20
N VAL A 246 4.69 -21.00 16.44
CA VAL A 246 6.12 -20.89 16.82
C VAL A 246 6.97 -21.98 16.15
N ALA A 247 6.40 -23.15 15.88
CA ALA A 247 7.04 -24.22 15.13
C ALA A 247 7.27 -23.87 13.64
N GLY A 248 6.66 -22.79 13.14
CA GLY A 248 6.71 -22.42 11.72
C GLY A 248 5.75 -23.23 10.83
N ASN A 249 4.85 -24.01 11.45
CA ASN A 249 3.83 -24.80 10.77
C ASN A 249 2.54 -24.00 10.52
N SER A 250 2.54 -22.71 10.83
CA SER A 250 1.42 -21.80 10.59
C SER A 250 1.91 -20.41 10.20
N THR A 251 1.01 -19.60 9.63
CA THR A 251 1.28 -18.23 9.24
C THR A 251 1.53 -17.34 10.45
N PHE A 252 2.44 -16.38 10.31
CA PHE A 252 2.66 -15.33 11.31
C PHE A 252 1.77 -14.09 11.06
N ASP A 253 0.95 -14.09 10.01
CA ASP A 253 -0.10 -13.08 9.78
C ASP A 253 -1.30 -13.36 10.69
N LEU A 254 -1.50 -12.50 11.67
CA LEU A 254 -2.55 -12.65 12.68
C LEU A 254 -3.96 -12.49 12.12
N ASP A 255 -4.13 -11.87 10.95
CA ASP A 255 -5.47 -11.74 10.36
C ASP A 255 -5.95 -13.06 9.77
N ALA A 256 -5.03 -13.92 9.32
CA ALA A 256 -5.33 -15.26 8.83
C ALA A 256 -5.63 -16.27 9.94
N LEU A 257 -5.45 -15.88 11.21
CA LEU A 257 -5.73 -16.71 12.38
C LEU A 257 -7.03 -16.29 13.06
N THR A 258 -7.82 -17.28 13.47
CA THR A 258 -9.04 -17.13 14.27
C THR A 258 -8.69 -16.91 15.74
N LEU A 259 -8.09 -15.75 16.04
CA LEU A 259 -7.73 -15.34 17.40
C LEU A 259 -8.54 -14.12 17.85
N THR A 260 -8.84 -14.05 19.15
CA THR A 260 -9.46 -12.86 19.74
C THR A 260 -8.49 -11.66 19.71
N ASN A 261 -9.03 -10.44 19.64
CA ASN A 261 -8.21 -9.22 19.66
C ASN A 261 -7.31 -9.14 20.90
N TYR A 262 -7.84 -9.59 22.05
CA TYR A 262 -7.09 -9.70 23.30
C TYR A 262 -5.82 -10.55 23.18
N VAL A 263 -5.90 -11.70 22.50
CA VAL A 263 -4.72 -12.54 22.24
C VAL A 263 -3.78 -11.85 21.26
N LYS A 264 -4.30 -11.31 20.15
CA LYS A 264 -3.51 -10.62 19.12
C LYS A 264 -2.66 -9.49 19.71
N GLU A 265 -3.25 -8.62 20.53
CA GLU A 265 -2.55 -7.52 21.21
C GLU A 265 -1.38 -7.99 22.09
N ARG A 266 -1.48 -9.19 22.67
CA ARG A 266 -0.44 -9.77 23.54
C ARG A 266 0.70 -10.42 22.79
N ILE A 267 0.47 -10.88 21.56
CA ILE A 267 1.46 -11.62 20.79
C ILE A 267 2.01 -10.86 19.59
N CYS A 268 1.44 -9.71 19.22
CA CYS A 268 1.83 -8.99 18.00
C CYS A 268 3.24 -8.36 18.04
N VAL A 269 3.76 -7.93 16.90
CA VAL A 269 5.10 -7.32 16.78
C VAL A 269 5.17 -5.89 17.32
N GLU A 270 4.04 -5.20 17.49
CA GLU A 270 4.01 -3.77 17.85
C GLU A 270 4.84 -3.41 19.10
N ARG A 271 4.82 -4.28 20.12
CA ARG A 271 5.58 -4.10 21.37
C ARG A 271 6.85 -4.97 21.45
N CYS A 272 7.37 -5.41 20.31
CA CYS A 272 8.59 -6.22 20.24
C CYS A 272 9.84 -5.39 20.57
N HIS A 273 10.81 -6.00 21.27
CA HIS A 273 12.05 -5.36 21.66
C HIS A 273 13.04 -5.23 20.48
N TYR A 274 13.76 -4.11 20.43
CA TYR A 274 14.77 -3.86 19.40
C TYR A 274 15.92 -4.89 19.44
N HIS A 275 16.42 -5.19 20.64
CA HIS A 275 17.41 -6.23 20.92
C HIS A 275 16.74 -7.57 21.24
N CYS A 276 15.92 -8.07 20.30
CA CYS A 276 15.32 -9.39 20.44
C CYS A 276 16.36 -10.48 20.17
N ASN A 277 16.53 -11.42 21.12
CA ASN A 277 17.43 -12.58 20.98
C ASN A 277 17.04 -13.48 19.80
N LEU A 278 15.76 -13.47 19.39
CA LEU A 278 15.25 -14.20 18.23
C LEU A 278 15.31 -13.38 16.93
N SER A 279 16.04 -12.28 16.89
CA SER A 279 16.09 -11.38 15.73
C SER A 279 16.54 -12.06 14.43
N ALA A 280 17.48 -13.00 14.50
CA ALA A 280 17.96 -13.77 13.35
C ALA A 280 16.89 -14.72 12.79
N LEU A 281 16.08 -15.32 13.67
CA LEU A 281 15.02 -16.27 13.33
C LEU A 281 13.63 -15.60 13.18
N CYS A 282 13.56 -14.27 13.28
CA CYS A 282 12.30 -13.54 13.32
C CYS A 282 11.62 -13.55 11.94
N PRO A 283 10.43 -14.19 11.78
CA PRO A 283 9.75 -14.27 10.49
C PRO A 283 9.37 -12.90 9.96
N TYR A 284 8.92 -12.00 10.85
CA TYR A 284 8.59 -10.62 10.48
C TYR A 284 9.80 -9.87 9.89
N ARG A 285 10.99 -9.97 10.50
CA ARG A 285 12.21 -9.32 9.96
C ARG A 285 12.63 -9.95 8.63
N SER A 286 12.54 -11.28 8.52
CA SER A 286 12.80 -11.99 7.26
C SER A 286 11.84 -11.53 6.14
N PHE A 287 10.55 -11.44 6.47
CA PHE A 287 9.51 -10.94 5.59
C PHE A 287 9.78 -9.50 5.13
N LEU A 288 10.16 -8.59 6.04
CA LEU A 288 10.50 -7.21 5.66
C LEU A 288 11.69 -7.13 4.69
N ARG A 289 12.73 -7.97 4.89
CA ARG A 289 13.88 -8.03 3.97
C ARG A 289 13.49 -8.56 2.59
N ARG A 290 12.75 -9.67 2.55
CA ARG A 290 12.28 -10.31 1.30
C ARG A 290 11.41 -9.35 0.49
N THR A 291 10.42 -8.73 1.14
CA THR A 291 9.47 -7.83 0.48
C THR A 291 10.07 -6.51 -0.01
N ARG A 292 11.29 -6.17 0.43
CA ARG A 292 12.04 -5.02 -0.09
C ARG A 292 12.92 -5.35 -1.30
N THR A 293 13.32 -6.61 -1.46
CA THR A 293 14.37 -7.01 -2.41
C THR A 293 13.87 -7.90 -3.53
N ALA A 294 12.77 -8.63 -3.34
CA ALA A 294 12.35 -9.69 -4.26
C ALA A 294 11.63 -9.22 -5.55
N GLY A 295 11.73 -7.94 -5.93
CA GLY A 295 11.25 -7.46 -7.23
C GLY A 295 9.77 -7.69 -7.51
N TYR A 296 8.89 -7.50 -6.51
CA TYR A 296 7.44 -7.68 -6.66
C TYR A 296 6.82 -6.69 -7.67
N ASP A 297 5.81 -7.14 -8.40
CA ASP A 297 5.04 -6.30 -9.33
C ASP A 297 4.16 -5.31 -8.56
N PHE A 298 3.52 -5.77 -7.48
CA PHE A 298 2.65 -4.96 -6.62
C PHE A 298 3.04 -5.01 -5.14
N GLN A 299 2.92 -3.88 -4.45
CA GLN A 299 3.00 -3.77 -3.00
C GLN A 299 1.63 -3.32 -2.49
N ILE A 300 0.96 -4.19 -1.75
CA ILE A 300 -0.42 -3.96 -1.29
C ILE A 300 -0.38 -3.54 0.17
N VAL A 301 -0.91 -2.36 0.46
CA VAL A 301 -0.79 -1.72 1.78
C VAL A 301 -2.10 -1.02 2.16
N ASN A 302 -2.19 -0.60 3.42
CA ASN A 302 -3.25 0.32 3.85
C ASN A 302 -2.79 1.78 3.69
N HIS A 303 -3.72 2.72 3.47
CA HIS A 303 -3.46 4.17 3.47
C HIS A 303 -2.60 4.63 4.65
N ASN A 304 -2.90 4.16 5.87
CA ASN A 304 -2.14 4.51 7.07
C ASN A 304 -0.65 4.14 6.95
N LEU A 305 -0.32 3.02 6.30
CA LEU A 305 1.06 2.57 6.15
C LEU A 305 1.82 3.40 5.09
N VAL A 306 1.13 3.90 4.05
CA VAL A 306 1.70 4.86 3.10
C VAL A 306 2.07 6.15 3.81
N LEU A 307 1.11 6.72 4.54
CA LEU A 307 1.33 7.95 5.30
C LEU A 307 2.42 7.77 6.38
N ALA A 308 2.45 6.61 7.05
CA ALA A 308 3.51 6.29 8.01
C ALA A 308 4.90 6.23 7.35
N ASP A 309 4.99 5.70 6.13
CA ASP A 309 6.23 5.65 5.36
C ASP A 309 6.74 7.05 5.01
N ILE A 310 5.83 7.93 4.58
CA ILE A 310 6.14 9.31 4.23
C ILE A 310 6.57 10.11 5.47
N LEU A 311 5.78 10.08 6.54
CA LEU A 311 6.11 10.75 7.80
C LEU A 311 7.41 10.23 8.42
N SER A 312 7.70 8.93 8.29
CA SER A 312 8.96 8.33 8.73
C SER A 312 10.15 8.95 7.99
N GLN A 313 10.04 9.15 6.66
CA GLN A 313 11.09 9.78 5.85
C GLN A 313 11.29 11.25 6.19
N LYS A 314 10.21 12.03 6.35
CA LYS A 314 10.26 13.45 6.75
C LYS A 314 10.96 13.63 8.09
N GLY A 315 10.78 12.69 9.02
CA GLY A 315 11.48 12.62 10.30
C GLY A 315 12.91 12.06 10.24
N GLY A 316 13.52 11.90 9.07
CA GLY A 316 14.88 11.40 8.88
C GLY A 316 15.07 9.91 9.17
N ARG A 317 13.98 9.13 9.28
CA ARG A 317 14.02 7.69 9.53
C ARG A 317 13.99 6.91 8.22
N SER A 318 14.49 5.68 8.25
CA SER A 318 14.47 4.78 7.10
C SER A 318 13.04 4.56 6.56
N ARG A 319 12.89 4.41 5.23
CA ARG A 319 11.65 3.98 4.60
C ARG A 319 11.11 2.71 5.26
N LEU A 320 9.80 2.62 5.43
CA LEU A 320 9.04 1.44 5.82
C LEU A 320 8.71 0.57 4.59
N LEU A 321 8.42 1.20 3.45
CA LEU A 321 8.03 0.60 2.17
C LEU A 321 9.21 0.61 1.17
N PRO A 322 9.25 -0.32 0.20
CA PRO A 322 10.19 -0.21 -0.92
C PRO A 322 9.84 0.98 -1.83
N PRO A 323 10.80 1.52 -2.59
CA PRO A 323 10.53 2.52 -3.62
C PRO A 323 9.46 2.03 -4.61
N SER A 324 8.55 2.93 -5.01
CA SER A 324 7.46 2.65 -5.95
C SER A 324 7.43 3.69 -7.06
N GLY A 325 7.18 3.25 -8.29
CA GLY A 325 7.12 4.12 -9.47
C GLY A 325 5.71 4.59 -9.83
N LEU A 326 4.71 4.09 -9.12
CA LEU A 326 3.30 4.43 -9.28
C LEU A 326 2.59 4.16 -7.95
N MET A 327 1.73 5.08 -7.51
CA MET A 327 0.82 4.89 -6.37
C MET A 327 -0.63 4.82 -6.83
N VAL A 328 -1.36 3.83 -6.31
CA VAL A 328 -2.80 3.69 -6.51
C VAL A 328 -3.47 3.79 -5.13
N PHE A 329 -4.37 4.75 -4.95
CA PHE A 329 -5.19 4.89 -3.74
C PHE A 329 -6.62 4.44 -4.06
N ASP A 330 -6.97 3.24 -3.61
CA ASP A 330 -8.30 2.68 -3.77
C ASP A 330 -9.21 3.02 -2.60
N GLU A 331 -10.47 3.34 -2.90
CA GLU A 331 -11.38 4.05 -2.01
C GLU A 331 -10.77 5.32 -1.40
N ALA A 332 -10.18 6.15 -2.27
CA ALA A 332 -9.45 7.36 -1.89
C ALA A 332 -10.24 8.37 -1.04
N HIS A 333 -11.57 8.32 -1.00
CA HIS A 333 -12.37 9.10 -0.05
C HIS A 333 -12.00 8.79 1.42
N LYS A 334 -11.44 7.60 1.71
CA LYS A 334 -10.93 7.20 3.04
C LYS A 334 -9.50 7.67 3.32
N LEU A 335 -8.81 8.23 2.33
CA LEU A 335 -7.45 8.75 2.51
C LEU A 335 -7.43 9.92 3.50
N LEU A 336 -8.46 10.78 3.47
CA LEU A 336 -8.55 11.91 4.40
C LEU A 336 -8.72 11.45 5.86
N ASP A 337 -9.54 10.41 6.09
CA ASP A 337 -9.70 9.82 7.42
C ASP A 337 -8.39 9.20 7.92
N ALA A 338 -7.62 8.57 7.03
CA ALA A 338 -6.29 8.06 7.32
C ALA A 338 -5.31 9.21 7.63
N ALA A 339 -5.32 10.28 6.84
CA ALA A 339 -4.50 11.46 7.05
C ALA A 339 -4.78 12.10 8.42
N ARG A 340 -6.05 12.32 8.76
CA ARG A 340 -6.43 12.87 10.07
C ARG A 340 -5.90 12.04 11.24
N LYS A 341 -5.87 10.70 11.11
CA LYS A 341 -5.32 9.80 12.12
C LYS A 341 -3.79 9.83 12.20
N MET A 342 -3.13 9.99 11.05
CA MET A 342 -1.66 9.89 10.95
C MET A 342 -0.94 11.22 11.25
N TYR A 343 -1.50 12.35 10.81
CA TYR A 343 -1.01 13.70 11.12
C TYR A 343 -1.57 14.24 12.43
N GLY A 344 -2.71 13.70 12.88
CA GLY A 344 -3.31 14.06 14.15
C GLY A 344 -2.53 13.52 15.34
N MET A 345 -2.60 14.27 16.44
CA MET A 345 -2.04 13.91 17.73
C MET A 345 -3.18 13.65 18.71
N VAL A 346 -3.09 12.53 19.45
CA VAL A 346 -4.03 12.18 20.52
C VAL A 346 -3.26 11.98 21.81
N PHE A 347 -3.67 12.63 22.89
CA PHE A 347 -3.11 12.46 24.23
C PHE A 347 -4.23 12.10 25.22
N CYS A 348 -4.17 10.88 25.76
CA CYS A 348 -5.22 10.33 26.63
C CYS A 348 -4.89 10.51 28.11
N SER A 349 -5.92 10.76 28.93
CA SER A 349 -5.77 10.98 30.38
C SER A 349 -5.10 9.83 31.12
N THR A 350 -5.19 8.60 30.61
CA THR A 350 -4.60 7.41 31.24
C THR A 350 -3.23 7.02 30.65
N GLU A 351 -2.76 7.68 29.60
CA GLU A 351 -1.55 7.29 28.87
C GLU A 351 -0.28 7.38 29.74
N LEU A 352 -0.22 8.35 30.67
CA LEU A 352 0.89 8.53 31.60
C LEU A 352 0.90 7.55 32.78
N GLU A 353 -0.22 6.86 33.07
CA GLU A 353 -0.26 5.83 34.11
C GLU A 353 0.59 4.61 33.74
N GLN A 354 0.56 4.23 32.45
CA GLN A 354 1.38 3.13 31.93
C GLN A 354 2.87 3.45 31.97
N VAL A 355 3.22 4.72 31.70
CA VAL A 355 4.58 5.24 31.86
C VAL A 355 4.98 5.20 33.33
N ALA A 356 4.12 5.69 34.22
CA ALA A 356 4.36 5.70 35.66
C ALA A 356 4.61 4.29 36.24
N ALA A 357 3.86 3.27 35.78
CA ALA A 357 4.10 1.88 36.17
C ALA A 357 5.47 1.36 35.71
N SER A 358 5.91 1.76 34.51
CA SER A 358 7.22 1.39 33.97
C SER A 358 8.37 2.10 34.70
N VAL A 359 8.18 3.39 35.02
CA VAL A 359 9.10 4.19 35.84
C VAL A 359 9.26 3.59 37.23
N CYS A 360 8.18 3.17 37.89
CA CYS A 360 8.25 2.50 39.19
C CYS A 360 9.14 1.26 39.17
N ARG A 361 8.95 0.38 38.18
CA ARG A 361 9.77 -0.85 38.05
C ARG A 361 11.24 -0.53 37.82
N ALA A 362 11.53 0.49 36.99
CA ALA A 362 12.90 0.91 36.72
C ALA A 362 13.58 1.56 37.96
N ALA A 363 12.82 2.34 38.74
CA ALA A 363 13.31 3.07 39.90
C ALA A 363 13.85 2.17 41.03
N VAL A 364 13.37 0.91 41.14
CA VAL A 364 13.80 -0.05 42.18
C VAL A 364 15.33 -0.24 42.18
N SER A 365 15.93 -0.18 41.00
CA SER A 365 17.36 -0.45 40.81
C SER A 365 18.15 0.81 40.39
N SER A 366 17.62 2.00 40.69
CA SER A 366 18.26 3.29 40.40
C SER A 366 18.84 3.92 41.67
N THR A 367 19.98 4.57 41.54
CA THR A 367 20.60 5.39 42.61
C THR A 367 19.75 6.60 42.96
N ASP A 368 19.06 7.18 41.98
CA ASP A 368 18.25 8.40 42.12
C ASP A 368 16.78 8.10 42.42
N LYS A 369 16.51 6.98 43.10
CA LYS A 369 15.15 6.46 43.34
C LYS A 369 14.20 7.51 43.93
N LYS A 370 14.66 8.34 44.88
CA LYS A 370 13.82 9.37 45.52
C LYS A 370 13.37 10.44 44.52
N GLU A 371 14.29 10.94 43.69
CA GLU A 371 13.98 11.94 42.67
C GLU A 371 13.05 11.36 41.60
N ILE A 372 13.33 10.16 41.10
CA ILE A 372 12.50 9.49 40.09
C ILE A 372 11.06 9.31 40.59
N LEU A 373 10.88 8.85 41.84
CA LEU A 373 9.55 8.67 42.42
C LEU A 373 8.83 10.01 42.67
N HIS A 374 9.57 11.05 43.05
CA HIS A 374 9.02 12.40 43.18
C HIS A 374 8.54 12.95 41.83
N LEU A 375 9.38 12.89 40.80
CA LEU A 375 9.02 13.33 39.44
C LEU A 375 7.86 12.53 38.86
N ARG A 376 7.78 11.22 39.13
CA ARG A 376 6.62 10.39 38.77
C ARG A 376 5.34 10.90 39.43
N GLY A 377 5.39 11.23 40.73
CA GLY A 377 4.24 11.76 41.46
C GLY A 377 3.76 13.09 40.87
N GLU A 378 4.70 14.00 40.61
CA GLU A 378 4.41 15.29 39.98
C GLU A 378 3.85 15.13 38.57
N MET A 379 4.39 14.21 37.77
CA MET A 379 3.87 13.90 36.43
C MET A 379 2.39 13.50 36.48
N LEU A 380 2.02 12.58 37.37
CA LEU A 380 0.63 12.13 37.50
C LEU A 380 -0.28 13.24 38.03
N ARG A 381 0.18 14.02 39.02
CA ARG A 381 -0.56 15.16 39.57
C ARG A 381 -0.85 16.21 38.51
N LEU A 382 0.17 16.59 37.72
CA LEU A 382 0.04 17.56 36.63
C LEU A 382 -0.86 17.03 35.50
N ASN A 383 -0.81 15.73 35.21
CA ASN A 383 -1.69 15.10 34.24
C ASN A 383 -3.17 15.18 34.66
N THR A 384 -3.48 14.84 35.92
CA THR A 384 -4.85 14.98 36.45
C THR A 384 -5.31 16.43 36.37
N LEU A 385 -4.47 17.36 36.84
CA LEU A 385 -4.78 18.80 36.81
C LEU A 385 -4.99 19.32 35.38
N LEU A 386 -4.21 18.84 34.42
CA LEU A 386 -4.34 19.20 33.00
C LEU A 386 -5.73 18.83 32.49
N PHE A 387 -6.15 17.58 32.66
CA PHE A 387 -7.44 17.11 32.13
C PHE A 387 -8.65 17.67 32.89
N GLU A 388 -8.53 17.95 34.19
CA GLU A 388 -9.55 18.69 34.93
C GLU A 388 -9.72 20.11 34.39
N THR A 389 -8.60 20.82 34.17
CA THR A 389 -8.62 22.17 33.61
C THR A 389 -9.16 22.18 32.18
N LEU A 390 -8.72 21.25 31.33
CA LEU A 390 -9.23 21.12 29.95
C LEU A 390 -10.74 20.87 29.93
N LYS A 391 -11.27 20.03 30.82
CA LYS A 391 -12.73 19.79 30.95
C LYS A 391 -13.49 21.05 31.37
N GLN A 392 -12.92 21.90 32.23
CA GLN A 392 -13.52 23.18 32.61
C GLN A 392 -13.51 24.19 31.47
N GLU A 393 -12.50 24.13 30.60
CA GLU A 393 -12.34 24.99 29.43
C GLU A 393 -12.96 24.38 28.14
N ALA A 394 -13.82 23.37 28.30
CA ALA A 394 -14.55 22.77 27.19
C ALA A 394 -15.61 23.77 26.67
N GLY A 395 -15.63 23.94 25.35
CA GLY A 395 -16.47 24.90 24.64
C GLY A 395 -17.63 24.23 23.91
N ALA A 396 -17.87 24.68 22.68
CA ALA A 396 -18.96 24.18 21.84
C ALA A 396 -18.86 22.66 21.61
N LYS A 397 -20.00 21.97 21.69
CA LYS A 397 -20.08 20.54 21.37
C LYS A 397 -20.13 20.37 19.85
N TYR A 398 -19.26 19.53 19.31
CA TYR A 398 -19.31 19.12 17.90
C TYR A 398 -20.25 17.93 17.72
N ASP A 399 -20.20 16.97 18.64
CA ASP A 399 -21.07 15.79 18.66
C ASP A 399 -21.31 15.31 20.12
N LYS A 400 -21.81 14.07 20.30
CA LYS A 400 -22.09 13.50 21.63
C LYS A 400 -20.83 13.28 22.47
N THR A 401 -19.69 13.10 21.82
CA THR A 401 -18.40 12.71 22.40
C THR A 401 -17.32 13.78 22.27
N SER A 402 -17.47 14.73 21.34
CA SER A 402 -16.44 15.69 20.94
C SER A 402 -16.82 17.13 21.24
N GLN A 403 -15.91 17.90 21.83
CA GLN A 403 -16.12 19.30 22.21
C GLN A 403 -14.88 20.15 21.92
N ALA A 404 -15.06 21.38 21.46
CA ALA A 404 -13.98 22.35 21.32
C ALA A 404 -13.28 22.55 22.68
N VAL A 405 -11.99 22.86 22.68
CA VAL A 405 -11.27 23.15 23.93
C VAL A 405 -10.42 24.40 23.79
N ARG A 406 -10.43 25.24 24.83
CA ARG A 406 -9.65 26.48 24.87
C ARG A 406 -8.35 26.27 25.65
N PHE A 407 -7.23 26.67 25.05
CA PHE A 407 -5.93 26.66 25.70
C PHE A 407 -5.70 28.01 26.39
N THR A 408 -6.12 28.11 27.65
CA THR A 408 -5.89 29.29 28.48
C THR A 408 -4.44 29.33 29.00
N PRO A 409 -3.95 30.49 29.49
CA PRO A 409 -2.62 30.56 30.12
C PRO A 409 -2.42 29.56 31.26
N ALA A 410 -3.49 29.17 31.96
CA ALA A 410 -3.46 28.13 32.98
C ALA A 410 -3.14 26.76 32.39
N VAL A 411 -3.84 26.35 31.32
CA VAL A 411 -3.58 25.11 30.56
C VAL A 411 -2.14 25.11 30.03
N THR A 412 -1.71 26.20 29.39
CA THR A 412 -0.35 26.32 28.85
C THR A 412 0.72 26.18 29.95
N ARG A 413 0.50 26.75 31.14
CA ARG A 413 1.42 26.61 32.28
C ARG A 413 1.53 25.16 32.75
N ILE A 414 0.41 24.44 32.82
CA ILE A 414 0.39 23.02 33.21
C ILE A 414 1.12 22.17 32.16
N LEU A 415 0.86 22.40 30.87
CA LEU A 415 1.55 21.71 29.77
C LEU A 415 3.07 21.91 29.83
N ARG A 416 3.53 23.16 30.03
CA ARG A 416 4.98 23.45 30.18
C ARG A 416 5.58 22.74 31.39
N ALA A 417 4.91 22.79 32.54
CA ALA A 417 5.38 22.11 33.74
C ALA A 417 5.46 20.59 33.53
N LEU A 418 4.45 19.99 32.91
CA LEU A 418 4.41 18.56 32.62
C LEU A 418 5.51 18.16 31.62
N ALA A 419 5.73 18.96 30.57
CA ALA A 419 6.80 18.74 29.61
C ALA A 419 8.19 18.80 30.26
N VAL A 420 8.43 19.73 31.19
CA VAL A 420 9.69 19.80 31.96
C VAL A 420 9.87 18.56 32.84
N VAL A 421 8.81 18.11 33.54
CA VAL A 421 8.87 16.89 34.37
C VAL A 421 9.17 15.65 33.52
N LEU A 422 8.55 15.51 32.35
CA LEU A 422 8.86 14.41 31.42
C LEU A 422 10.30 14.46 30.92
N GLY A 423 10.82 15.64 30.55
CA GLY A 423 12.22 15.80 30.12
C GLY A 423 13.23 15.41 31.21
N ARG A 424 12.96 15.80 32.46
CA ARG A 424 13.77 15.39 33.62
C ARG A 424 13.70 13.88 33.85
N LEU A 425 12.50 13.29 33.81
CA LEU A 425 12.32 11.84 33.93
C LEU A 425 13.08 11.09 32.84
N SER A 426 13.01 11.55 31.59
CA SER A 426 13.74 10.94 30.48
C SER A 426 15.24 10.95 30.73
N SER A 427 15.78 12.09 31.16
CA SER A 427 17.21 12.27 31.47
C SER A 427 17.71 11.27 32.53
N CYS A 428 16.89 10.94 33.55
CA CYS A 428 17.23 9.90 34.54
C CYS A 428 17.41 8.49 33.95
N PHE A 429 16.88 8.22 32.76
CA PHE A 429 16.90 6.90 32.11
C PHE A 429 17.78 6.83 30.87
N GLN A 430 18.21 7.97 30.31
CA GLN A 430 19.00 8.03 29.07
C GLN A 430 20.40 7.38 29.21
N THR A 431 21.04 7.52 30.36
CA THR A 431 22.40 7.01 30.60
C THR A 431 22.45 5.48 30.76
N ALA A 432 21.36 4.87 31.19
CA ALA A 432 21.27 3.44 31.40
C ALA A 432 20.80 2.74 30.11
N LYS A 433 21.71 2.03 29.41
CA LYS A 433 21.39 1.27 28.17
C LYS A 433 20.11 0.43 28.28
N ARG A 434 19.85 -0.16 29.45
CA ARG A 434 18.66 -0.98 29.74
C ARG A 434 17.33 -0.22 29.71
N TYR A 435 17.32 1.11 29.85
CA TYR A 435 16.12 1.95 29.93
C TYR A 435 15.96 2.94 28.77
N THR A 436 16.79 2.83 27.73
CA THR A 436 16.67 3.63 26.50
C THR A 436 15.27 3.60 25.88
N LEU A 437 14.58 2.45 25.89
CA LEU A 437 13.19 2.33 25.42
C LEU A 437 12.15 2.99 26.35
N LEU A 438 12.46 3.11 27.64
CA LEU A 438 11.60 3.84 28.58
C LEU A 438 11.79 5.34 28.40
N ALA A 439 13.04 5.81 28.29
CA ALA A 439 13.37 7.20 27.97
C ALA A 439 12.69 7.63 26.66
N SER A 440 12.86 6.88 25.57
CA SER A 440 12.21 7.17 24.28
C SER A 440 10.68 7.20 24.37
N ARG A 441 10.06 6.36 25.21
CA ARG A 441 8.61 6.40 25.44
C ARG A 441 8.18 7.65 26.20
N ILE A 442 8.99 8.15 27.14
CA ILE A 442 8.77 9.40 27.86
C ILE A 442 8.92 10.58 26.90
N ASP A 443 9.98 10.59 26.09
CA ASP A 443 10.23 11.60 25.06
C ASP A 443 9.06 11.70 24.07
N GLN A 444 8.52 10.57 23.60
CA GLN A 444 7.33 10.56 22.75
C GLN A 444 6.10 11.20 23.41
N LYS A 445 5.93 11.09 24.74
CA LYS A 445 4.84 11.79 25.43
C LYS A 445 5.12 13.28 25.54
N GLN A 446 6.39 13.64 25.75
CA GLN A 446 6.81 15.04 25.77
C GLN A 446 6.57 15.71 24.42
N GLU A 447 6.89 15.05 23.30
CA GLU A 447 6.61 15.53 21.93
C GLU A 447 5.12 15.83 21.73
N LYS A 448 4.22 14.97 22.22
CA LYS A 448 2.77 15.25 22.18
C LYS A 448 2.39 16.53 22.93
N LEU A 449 3.03 16.81 24.07
CA LEU A 449 2.78 18.06 24.80
C LEU A 449 3.31 19.28 24.05
N MET A 450 4.40 19.14 23.31
CA MET A 450 4.92 20.22 22.46
C MET A 450 3.92 20.59 21.36
N VAL A 451 3.29 19.59 20.73
CA VAL A 451 2.19 19.84 19.77
C VAL A 451 1.03 20.61 20.42
N LEU A 452 0.67 20.27 21.67
CA LEU A 452 -0.36 21.01 22.42
C LEU A 452 0.07 22.43 22.83
N LEU A 453 1.36 22.67 23.04
CA LEU A 453 1.88 24.01 23.31
C LEU A 453 1.83 24.90 22.06
N GLU A 454 1.91 24.29 20.88
CA GLU A 454 1.75 24.94 19.57
C GLU A 454 0.30 24.91 19.07
N HIS A 455 -0.68 24.84 19.98
CA HIS A 455 -2.11 24.74 19.64
C HIS A 455 -2.62 25.82 18.67
N ALA A 456 -1.92 26.95 18.51
CA ALA A 456 -2.30 27.99 17.54
C ALA A 456 -2.26 27.48 16.08
N GLN A 457 -1.40 26.51 15.79
CA GLN A 457 -1.25 25.87 14.47
C GLN A 457 -2.15 24.65 14.27
N SER A 458 -2.92 24.28 15.30
CA SER A 458 -3.77 23.09 15.30
C SER A 458 -5.23 23.43 15.59
N ILE A 459 -6.12 22.58 15.09
CA ILE A 459 -7.50 22.47 15.55
C ILE A 459 -7.49 21.47 16.70
N CYS A 460 -7.89 21.90 17.90
CA CYS A 460 -7.86 21.06 19.09
C CYS A 460 -9.27 20.83 19.65
N TRP A 461 -9.53 19.61 20.10
CA TRP A 461 -10.80 19.23 20.72
C TRP A 461 -10.58 18.19 21.82
N LEU A 462 -11.54 18.09 22.73
CA LEU A 462 -11.64 17.01 23.70
C LEU A 462 -12.61 15.96 23.19
N GLU A 463 -12.24 14.69 23.35
CA GLU A 463 -13.07 13.55 23.05
C GLU A 463 -13.24 12.68 24.30
N HIS A 464 -14.48 12.34 24.64
CA HIS A 464 -14.82 11.54 25.82
C HIS A 464 -14.82 10.04 25.47
N THR A 465 -13.81 9.33 25.95
CA THR A 465 -13.63 7.89 25.76
C THR A 465 -14.23 7.13 26.96
N GLY A 466 -15.56 7.11 27.06
CA GLY A 466 -16.28 6.49 28.17
C GLY A 466 -16.60 7.45 29.32
N VAL A 467 -16.89 6.90 30.51
CA VAL A 467 -17.46 7.68 31.62
C VAL A 467 -16.44 8.62 32.29
N THR A 468 -15.21 8.15 32.49
CA THR A 468 -14.19 8.87 33.27
C THR A 468 -12.99 9.33 32.45
N SER A 469 -12.67 8.62 31.37
CA SER A 469 -11.50 8.91 30.54
C SER A 469 -11.85 9.85 29.39
N CYS A 470 -10.89 10.72 29.07
CA CYS A 470 -10.99 11.62 27.94
C CYS A 470 -9.61 11.77 27.30
N GLN A 471 -9.62 12.20 26.05
CA GLN A 471 -8.42 12.49 25.30
C GLN A 471 -8.51 13.88 24.70
N VAL A 472 -7.37 14.55 24.62
CA VAL A 472 -7.23 15.78 23.83
C VAL A 472 -6.63 15.40 22.48
N CYS A 473 -7.29 15.87 21.44
CA CYS A 473 -6.93 15.63 20.05
C CYS A 473 -6.49 16.96 19.43
N ALA A 474 -5.47 16.93 18.60
CA ALA A 474 -4.98 18.06 17.82
C ALA A 474 -4.75 17.62 16.38
N LEU A 475 -5.19 18.44 15.43
CA LEU A 475 -4.97 18.24 14.00
C LEU A 475 -4.37 19.51 13.40
N PRO A 476 -3.30 19.45 12.59
CA PRO A 476 -2.76 20.64 11.93
C PRO A 476 -3.83 21.35 11.10
N LYS A 477 -3.85 22.70 11.15
CA LYS A 477 -4.79 23.51 10.35
C LYS A 477 -4.53 23.40 8.85
N GLU A 478 -3.27 23.26 8.46
CA GLU A 478 -2.78 23.20 7.08
C GLU A 478 -2.59 21.74 6.62
N LEU A 479 -3.53 20.84 6.99
CA LEU A 479 -3.43 19.42 6.64
C LEU A 479 -3.42 19.20 5.12
N ASP A 480 -4.19 20.00 4.39
CA ASP A 480 -4.22 20.07 2.94
C ASP A 480 -2.83 20.35 2.36
N TYR A 481 -2.17 21.42 2.83
CA TYR A 481 -0.81 21.76 2.39
C TYR A 481 0.21 20.68 2.73
N LEU A 482 0.10 20.08 3.92
CA LEU A 482 0.97 18.95 4.31
C LEU A 482 0.78 17.76 3.35
N LEU A 483 -0.45 17.41 2.98
CA LEU A 483 -0.72 16.33 2.03
C LEU A 483 -0.21 16.65 0.62
N TYR A 484 -0.31 17.92 0.20
CA TYR A 484 0.31 18.40 -1.03
C TYR A 484 1.82 18.17 -1.03
N GLU A 485 2.54 18.69 -0.03
CA GLU A 485 4.00 18.54 0.03
C GLU A 485 4.41 17.07 0.13
N ASP A 486 3.69 16.29 0.94
CA ASP A 486 4.13 14.96 1.34
C ASP A 486 3.74 13.87 0.33
N ILE A 487 2.69 14.08 -0.48
CA ILE A 487 2.20 13.08 -1.45
C ILE A 487 2.21 13.62 -2.89
N TRP A 488 1.60 14.77 -3.12
CA TRP A 488 1.27 15.25 -4.48
C TRP A 488 2.43 15.99 -5.17
N ASN A 489 3.26 16.67 -4.39
CA ASN A 489 4.47 17.35 -4.87
C ASN A 489 5.63 16.37 -5.08
N SER A 490 5.34 15.24 -5.73
CA SER A 490 6.32 14.22 -6.13
C SER A 490 6.15 13.89 -7.60
N ASP A 491 7.22 13.46 -8.28
CA ASP A 491 7.16 13.03 -9.68
C ASP A 491 6.54 11.62 -9.86
N ILE A 492 6.06 11.02 -8.77
CA ILE A 492 5.46 9.68 -8.81
C ILE A 492 4.00 9.83 -9.26
N PRO A 493 3.58 9.23 -10.39
CA PRO A 493 2.18 9.26 -10.80
C PRO A 493 1.29 8.64 -9.73
N CYS A 494 0.11 9.21 -9.54
CA CYS A 494 -0.86 8.77 -8.55
C CYS A 494 -2.23 8.54 -9.21
N VAL A 495 -2.86 7.41 -8.94
CA VAL A 495 -4.23 7.11 -9.38
C VAL A 495 -5.11 6.97 -8.16
N LEU A 496 -6.10 7.84 -8.00
CA LEU A 496 -7.05 7.83 -6.90
C LEU A 496 -8.40 7.33 -7.41
N THR A 497 -8.88 6.20 -6.89
CA THR A 497 -10.15 5.61 -7.28
C THR A 497 -11.15 5.65 -6.13
N SER A 498 -12.37 6.10 -6.39
CA SER A 498 -13.51 5.85 -5.50
C SER A 498 -14.85 6.04 -6.20
N ALA A 499 -15.95 5.66 -5.54
CA ALA A 499 -17.31 5.93 -6.02
C ALA A 499 -17.84 7.32 -5.65
N THR A 500 -17.19 8.01 -4.71
CA THR A 500 -17.73 9.22 -4.06
C THR A 500 -16.64 10.28 -3.86
N LEU A 501 -15.82 10.53 -4.89
CA LEU A 501 -14.82 11.61 -4.84
C LEU A 501 -15.43 12.98 -5.10
N SER A 502 -16.50 13.03 -5.90
CA SER A 502 -17.17 14.25 -6.34
C SER A 502 -18.54 14.41 -5.68
N ILE A 503 -19.01 15.64 -5.60
CA ILE A 503 -20.39 15.97 -5.23
C ILE A 503 -21.02 16.57 -6.48
N GLY A 504 -21.95 15.83 -7.10
CA GLY A 504 -22.59 16.27 -8.35
C GLY A 504 -21.62 16.40 -9.54
N GLY A 505 -20.52 15.65 -9.54
CA GLY A 505 -19.48 15.72 -10.58
C GLY A 505 -18.35 16.72 -10.29
N ASP A 506 -18.45 17.50 -9.21
CA ASP A 506 -17.40 18.44 -8.79
C ASP A 506 -16.43 17.82 -7.77
N PHE A 507 -15.15 17.76 -8.12
CA PHE A 507 -14.07 17.24 -7.28
C PHE A 507 -13.48 18.28 -6.31
N SER A 508 -13.88 19.55 -6.41
CA SER A 508 -13.25 20.67 -5.70
C SER A 508 -13.17 20.47 -4.20
N HIS A 509 -14.22 19.92 -3.57
CA HIS A 509 -14.23 19.68 -2.12
C HIS A 509 -13.18 18.64 -1.71
N PHE A 510 -13.07 17.53 -2.43
CA PHE A 510 -12.05 16.51 -2.14
C PHE A 510 -10.65 17.04 -2.42
N MET A 511 -10.47 17.76 -3.53
CA MET A 511 -9.18 18.37 -3.89
C MET A 511 -8.70 19.33 -2.81
N HIS A 512 -9.57 20.24 -2.36
CA HIS A 512 -9.24 21.20 -1.31
C HIS A 512 -8.86 20.52 0.01
N GLN A 513 -9.63 19.52 0.45
CA GLN A 513 -9.33 18.82 1.70
C GLN A 513 -8.05 17.97 1.66
N THR A 514 -7.57 17.64 0.47
CA THR A 514 -6.38 16.82 0.27
C THR A 514 -5.19 17.60 -0.28
N GLY A 515 -5.33 18.90 -0.58
CA GLY A 515 -4.29 19.73 -1.18
C GLY A 515 -3.99 19.44 -2.66
N ILE A 516 -4.87 18.73 -3.36
CA ILE A 516 -4.69 18.41 -4.79
C ILE A 516 -4.95 19.64 -5.67
N ASP A 517 -5.75 20.59 -5.21
CA ASP A 517 -5.99 21.89 -5.84
C ASP A 517 -4.75 22.79 -5.90
N LEU A 518 -3.72 22.50 -5.10
CA LEU A 518 -2.42 23.17 -5.13
C LEU A 518 -1.51 22.67 -6.27
N LEU A 519 -1.88 21.60 -6.98
CA LEU A 519 -1.14 21.13 -8.14
C LEU A 519 -1.39 22.00 -9.38
N GLU A 520 -0.37 22.11 -10.23
CA GLU A 520 -0.54 22.68 -11.57
C GLU A 520 -1.56 21.87 -12.38
N GLN A 521 -2.41 22.56 -13.14
CA GLN A 521 -3.50 21.93 -13.90
C GLN A 521 -3.02 20.88 -14.91
N ASN A 522 -1.84 21.06 -15.49
CA ASN A 522 -1.21 20.10 -16.41
C ASN A 522 -0.79 18.78 -15.72
N ARG A 523 -0.70 18.75 -14.38
CA ARG A 523 -0.39 17.55 -13.58
C ARG A 523 -1.63 16.80 -13.12
N LEU A 524 -2.83 17.31 -13.43
CA LEU A 524 -4.10 16.75 -12.98
C LEU A 524 -4.87 16.12 -14.15
N LEU A 525 -5.47 14.95 -13.89
CA LEU A 525 -6.46 14.34 -14.76
C LEU A 525 -7.69 14.00 -13.91
N MET A 526 -8.87 14.42 -14.35
CA MET A 526 -10.13 14.12 -13.67
C MET A 526 -11.07 13.38 -14.61
N THR A 527 -11.65 12.28 -14.14
CA THR A 527 -12.60 11.47 -14.90
C THR A 527 -13.69 10.96 -13.98
N SER A 528 -14.95 11.10 -14.40
CA SER A 528 -16.11 10.55 -13.71
C SER A 528 -16.92 9.70 -14.68
N LYS A 529 -17.30 8.48 -14.28
CA LYS A 529 -18.02 7.50 -15.08
C LYS A 529 -19.24 6.97 -14.33
N ALA A 530 -20.42 7.10 -14.95
CA ALA A 530 -21.67 6.58 -14.41
C ALA A 530 -21.71 5.04 -14.40
N SER A 531 -22.55 4.46 -13.53
CA SER A 531 -22.76 3.01 -13.50
C SER A 531 -23.34 2.45 -14.81
N PRO A 532 -22.85 1.29 -15.29
CA PRO A 532 -23.45 0.60 -16.43
C PRO A 532 -24.91 0.18 -16.19
N TRP A 533 -25.35 0.10 -14.93
CA TRP A 533 -26.70 -0.34 -14.55
C TRP A 533 -27.74 0.78 -14.50
N CYS A 534 -27.33 2.05 -14.61
CA CYS A 534 -28.23 3.21 -14.59
C CYS A 534 -29.19 3.26 -15.80
N GLY A 535 -28.89 2.54 -16.89
CA GLY A 535 -29.74 2.46 -18.09
C GLY A 535 -30.92 1.48 -18.01
N ILE A 536 -31.00 0.60 -17.01
CA ILE A 536 -31.99 -0.49 -16.97
C ILE A 536 -33.29 -0.10 -16.21
N LYS A 537 -33.34 1.07 -15.55
CA LYS A 537 -34.55 1.53 -14.80
C LYS A 537 -35.51 2.44 -15.58
N LYS A 538 -35.58 2.32 -16.91
CA LYS A 538 -36.54 3.08 -17.75
C LYS A 538 -37.25 2.25 -18.84
N VAL A 539 -37.59 0.99 -18.54
CA VAL A 539 -38.44 0.15 -19.42
C VAL A 539 -39.57 -0.54 -18.62
N ASP A 540 -40.16 0.15 -17.64
CA ASP A 540 -41.39 -0.30 -16.95
C ASP A 540 -42.46 0.81 -16.91
N SER A 541 -42.68 1.50 -18.03
CA SER A 541 -43.83 2.42 -18.17
C SER A 541 -44.49 2.40 -19.55
N LEU A 542 -44.36 1.30 -20.31
CA LEU A 542 -44.99 1.16 -21.64
C LEU A 542 -46.00 0.00 -21.76
N PHE A 543 -46.40 -0.62 -20.64
CA PHE A 543 -47.51 -1.60 -20.59
C PHE A 543 -48.71 -1.11 -19.76
N SER A 544 -49.19 0.12 -20.02
CA SER A 544 -50.47 0.59 -19.47
C SER A 544 -51.36 1.32 -20.48
N ARG A 545 -51.22 1.02 -21.78
CA ARG A 545 -52.14 1.50 -22.83
C ARG A 545 -52.30 0.49 -23.96
N ILE A 546 -52.92 -0.65 -23.67
CA ILE A 546 -53.83 -1.30 -24.61
C ILE A 546 -55.02 -1.78 -23.78
N SER A 547 -56.16 -1.18 -24.07
CA SER A 547 -57.53 -1.49 -23.66
C SER A 547 -57.97 -2.89 -24.06
#